data_AF-A0A3R7VT12-F1
#
_entry.id   AF-A0A3R7VT12-F1
#
_cell.length_a   1.000
_cell.length_b   1.000
_cell.length_c   1.000
_cell.angle_alpha   90.00
_cell.angle_beta   90.00
_cell.angle_gamma   90.00
#
_symmetry.space_group_name_H-M   'P 1'
#
loop_
_entity.id
_entity.type
_entity.pdbx_description
1 polymer ?
#
loop_
_entity_poly.entity_id
_entity_poly.type
_entity_poly.pdbx_seq_one_letter_code
_entity_poly.pdbx_strand_id
1 'polypeptide(L)' 'ATKYPRVSGVAMNAVDHPFGGGNRKHPGKPTTIGRNAPPGRKVGQIAARRTGKR' A
#
# COMPACT_ATOMS: atom_id res chain seq x y z
N ALA A 1 22.26 4.75 1.96
CA ALA A 1 21.68 5.16 0.66
C ALA A 1 20.19 4.80 0.64
N THR A 2 19.32 5.67 0.12
CA THR A 2 17.89 5.36 -0.05
C THR A 2 17.68 4.60 -1.36
N LYS A 3 16.83 3.56 -1.35
CA LYS A 3 16.49 2.82 -2.58
C LYS A 3 15.73 3.75 -3.53
N TYR A 4 16.30 3.99 -4.71
CA TYR A 4 15.74 4.81 -5.79
C TYR A 4 16.05 4.14 -7.14
N PRO A 5 15.12 4.15 -8.12
CA PRO A 5 13.77 4.72 -8.09
C PRO A 5 12.79 3.94 -7.22
N ARG A 6 11.63 4.55 -6.90
CA ARG A 6 10.53 3.90 -6.17
C ARG A 6 9.39 3.53 -7.11
N VAL A 7 9.11 2.23 -7.23
CA VAL A 7 7.96 1.72 -7.98
C VAL A 7 6.71 1.76 -7.09
N SER A 8 5.56 2.13 -7.66
CA SER A 8 4.29 2.13 -6.93
C SER A 8 3.81 0.69 -6.69
N GLY A 9 3.41 0.36 -5.47
CA GLY A 9 2.96 -0.99 -5.12
C GLY A 9 1.73 -1.48 -5.90
N VAL A 10 0.93 -0.56 -6.46
CA VAL A 10 -0.21 -0.89 -7.33
C VAL A 10 0.21 -1.32 -8.75
N ALA A 11 1.45 -1.02 -9.13
CA ALA A 11 2.02 -1.44 -10.42
C ALA A 11 2.78 -2.77 -10.31
N MET A 12 2.85 -3.37 -9.12
CA MET A 12 3.53 -4.65 -8.87
C MET A 12 2.56 -5.82 -9.01
N ASN A 13 3.09 -7.05 -9.01
CA ASN A 13 2.27 -8.26 -8.98
C ASN A 13 1.69 -8.48 -7.57
N ALA A 14 0.64 -9.30 -7.48
CA ALA A 14 -0.02 -9.64 -6.20
C ALA A 14 0.91 -10.37 -5.21
N VAL A 15 1.93 -11.08 -5.71
CA VAL A 15 2.95 -11.75 -4.89
C VAL A 15 3.88 -10.76 -4.19
N ASP A 16 4.16 -9.63 -4.82
CA ASP A 16 5.19 -8.70 -4.36
C ASP A 16 4.64 -7.60 -3.45
N HIS A 17 3.37 -7.22 -3.61
CA HIS A 17 2.78 -6.12 -2.86
C HIS A 17 1.30 -6.35 -2.55
N PRO A 18 0.82 -6.01 -1.33
CA PRO A 18 -0.60 -6.15 -0.97
C PRO A 18 -1.61 -5.38 -1.84
N PHE A 19 -1.12 -4.40 -2.61
CA PHE A 19 -1.92 -3.61 -3.57
C PHE A 19 -1.65 -3.98 -5.02
N GLY A 20 -0.78 -4.96 -5.27
CA GLY A 20 -0.41 -5.40 -6.61
C GLY A 20 -1.43 -6.36 -7.24
N GLY A 21 -1.32 -6.53 -8.55
CA GLY A 21 -2.20 -7.37 -9.35
C GLY A 21 -3.51 -6.69 -9.80
N GLY A 22 -4.43 -7.51 -10.32
CA GLY A 22 -5.68 -7.05 -10.94
C GLY A 22 -5.53 -6.65 -12.41
N ASN A 23 -6.65 -6.63 -13.14
CA ASN A 23 -6.67 -6.25 -14.57
C ASN A 23 -6.43 -4.75 -14.79
N ARG A 24 -6.74 -3.93 -13.78
CA ARG A 24 -6.49 -2.48 -13.76
C ARG A 24 -5.78 -2.13 -12.46
N LYS A 25 -4.89 -1.13 -12.52
CA LYS A 25 -4.20 -0.60 -11.34
C LYS A 25 -5.19 0.07 -10.40
N HIS A 26 -5.55 -0.60 -9.31
CA HIS A 26 -6.27 -0.02 -8.19
C HIS A 26 -5.89 -0.77 -6.90
N PRO A 27 -5.87 -0.11 -5.73
CA PRO A 27 -5.75 -0.83 -4.48
C PRO A 27 -7.03 -1.64 -4.26
N GLY A 28 -6.93 -2.98 -4.28
CA GLY A 28 -8.09 -3.88 -4.09
C GLY A 28 -8.69 -3.87 -2.68
N LYS A 29 -8.11 -3.08 -1.75
CA LYS A 29 -8.52 -2.92 -0.35
C LYS A 29 -8.30 -1.47 0.07
N PRO A 30 -8.97 -0.97 1.14
CA PRO A 30 -8.68 0.34 1.71
C PRO A 30 -7.19 0.49 2.03
N THR A 31 -6.64 1.68 1.77
CA THR A 31 -5.22 1.96 2.02
C THR A 31 -4.93 2.30 3.48
N THR A 32 -5.96 2.58 4.30
CA THR A 32 -5.83 2.81 5.74
C THR A 32 -5.67 1.49 6.48
N ILE A 33 -4.56 1.35 7.21
CA ILE A 33 -4.22 0.11 7.92
C ILE A 33 -4.00 0.35 9.42
N GLY A 34 -4.37 -0.62 10.25
CA GLY A 34 -4.19 -0.55 11.70
C GLY A 34 -2.72 -0.54 12.14
N ARG A 35 -2.42 0.09 13.28
CA ARG A 35 -1.06 0.17 13.84
C ARG A 35 -0.43 -1.20 14.12
N ASN A 36 -1.28 -2.16 14.49
CA ASN A 36 -0.88 -3.51 14.90
C ASN A 36 -0.86 -4.50 13.74
N ALA A 37 -1.02 -4.04 12.49
CA ALA A 37 -0.87 -4.94 11.33
C ALA A 37 0.54 -5.56 11.31
N PRO A 38 0.67 -6.84 10.91
CA PRO A 38 1.98 -7.48 10.83
C PRO A 38 2.87 -6.86 9.74
N PRO A 39 4.20 -7.05 9.81
CA PRO A 39 5.10 -6.68 8.73
C PRO A 39 4.68 -7.39 7.43
N GLY A 40 4.84 -6.72 6.29
CA GLY A 40 4.33 -7.17 4.99
C GLY A 40 2.90 -6.74 4.69
N ARG A 41 2.00 -6.71 5.69
CA ARG A 41 0.62 -6.16 5.53
C ARG A 41 0.53 -4.67 5.82
N LYS A 42 1.44 -4.14 6.65
CA LYS A 42 1.48 -2.74 7.08
C LYS A 42 2.01 -1.81 5.97
N VAL A 43 1.20 -1.59 4.94
CA VAL A 43 1.48 -0.72 3.79
C VAL A 43 0.34 0.30 3.60
N GLY A 44 0.60 1.41 2.91
CA GLY A 44 -0.39 2.48 2.71
C GLY A 44 -0.41 3.51 3.85
N GLN A 45 -1.61 3.97 4.23
CA GLN A 45 -1.85 4.97 5.27
C GLN A 45 -1.91 4.31 6.65
N ILE A 46 -0.76 4.25 7.32
CA ILE A 46 -0.60 3.53 8.60
C ILE A 46 -1.20 4.34 9.76
N ALA A 47 -2.15 3.72 10.46
CA ALA A 47 -2.84 4.27 11.64
C ALA A 47 -3.41 5.69 11.39
N ALA A 48 -3.86 5.95 10.16
CA ALA A 48 -4.40 7.25 9.80
C ALA A 48 -5.73 7.51 10.53
N ARG A 49 -5.81 8.65 11.24
CA ARG A 49 -7.03 9.12 11.92
C ARG A 49 -8.03 9.80 10.98
N ARG A 50 -7.53 10.34 9.87
CA ARG A 50 -8.28 10.98 8.79
C ARG A 50 -7.53 10.82 7.47
N THR A 51 -8.24 10.89 6.36
CA THR A 51 -7.69 10.78 5.00
C THR A 51 -8.21 11.93 4.14
N GLY A 52 -7.53 12.29 3.05
CA GLY A 52 -7.95 13.37 2.16
C GLY A 52 -7.56 14.78 2.65
N LYS A 53 -8.14 15.81 2.02
CA LYS A 53 -7.89 17.22 2.37
C LYS A 53 -8.40 17.52 3.78
N ARG A 54 -7.78 18.51 4.44
CA ARG A 54 -8.14 18.96 5.79
C ARG A 54 -9.55 19.54 5.86
#